data_AF-A0A9D6WRY7-F1
#
_entry.id   AF-A0A9D6WRY7-F1
#
_cell.length_a   1.000
_cell.length_b   1.000
_cell.length_c   1.000
_cell.angle_alpha   90.00
_cell.angle_beta   90.00
_cell.angle_gamma   90.00
#
_symmetry.space_group_name_H-M   'P 1'
#
loop_
_entity.id
_entity.type
_entity.pdbx_description
1 polymer ?
#
loop_
_entity_poly.entity_id
_entity_poly.type
_entity_poly.pdbx_seq_one_letter_code
_entity_poly.pdbx_strand_id
1 'polypeptide(L)'
;MKTELRLTDENTARDENFIAQVRAVLDLPADARVELQNIAADARGGWNVEYAITLPIQIRGGEFGIANGVIVDERVSAALVFDARGALVSSQVSPVDERHLRSVKDQIKKLAATDQIFSAPSGEPIDSTALRAQRKPWQIVADEQGHKRLKRAYIA
;
A
#
# COMPACT_ATOMS: atom_id res chain seq x y z
N MET A 1 -1.46 17.86 20.72
CA MET A 1 -0.03 17.70 21.03
C MET A 1 0.62 17.00 19.85
N LYS A 2 1.67 17.55 19.25
CA LYS A 2 2.45 16.83 18.23
C LYS A 2 3.34 15.83 18.97
N THR A 3 3.15 14.54 18.73
CA THR A 3 4.03 13.50 19.30
C THR A 3 5.42 13.70 18.69
N GLU A 4 6.41 14.02 19.51
CA GLU A 4 7.81 14.09 19.07
C GLU A 4 8.32 12.67 18.84
N LEU A 5 8.60 12.33 17.58
CA LEU A 5 9.23 11.05 17.23
C LEU A 5 10.68 11.05 17.70
N ARG A 6 11.03 10.09 18.55
CA ARG A 6 12.39 9.93 19.09
C ARG A 6 12.92 8.53 18.90
N LEU A 7 14.13 8.42 18.37
CA LEU A 7 14.84 7.16 18.18
C LEU A 7 15.94 7.02 19.23
N THR A 8 15.79 6.06 20.15
CA THR A 8 16.77 5.80 21.21
C THR A 8 17.78 4.70 20.87
N ASP A 9 17.39 3.75 20.02
CA ASP A 9 18.21 2.65 19.52
C ASP A 9 17.60 2.02 18.26
N GLU A 10 18.33 1.11 17.61
CA GLU A 10 17.88 0.41 16.40
C GLU A 10 16.63 -0.47 16.62
N ASN A 11 16.44 -1.03 17.82
CA ASN A 11 15.29 -1.88 18.12
C ASN A 11 14.00 -1.04 18.19
N THR A 12 14.11 0.20 18.64
CA THR A 12 13.01 1.17 18.71
C THR A 12 12.39 1.41 17.33
N ALA A 13 13.20 1.44 16.26
CA ALA A 13 12.71 1.63 14.90
C ALA A 13 11.80 0.49 14.38
N ARG A 14 11.80 -0.67 15.05
CA ARG A 14 10.95 -1.83 14.75
C ARG A 14 9.72 -1.94 15.66
N ASP A 15 9.66 -1.15 16.73
CA ASP A 15 8.57 -1.19 17.70
C ASP A 15 7.25 -0.75 17.05
N GLU A 16 6.14 -1.43 17.36
CA GLU A 16 4.84 -1.12 16.78
C GLU A 16 4.35 0.28 17.16
N ASN A 17 4.63 0.75 18.38
CA ASN A 17 4.27 2.10 18.80
C ASN A 17 5.12 3.14 18.07
N PHE A 18 6.38 2.84 17.82
CA PHE A 18 7.24 3.69 17.00
C PHE A 18 6.74 3.76 15.55
N ILE A 19 6.40 2.62 14.95
CA ILE A 19 5.82 2.57 13.60
C ILE A 19 4.50 3.37 13.53
N ALA A 20 3.66 3.31 14.57
CA ALA A 20 2.46 4.13 14.66
C ALA A 20 2.77 5.64 14.69
N GLN A 21 3.83 6.04 15.40
CA GLN A 21 4.29 7.43 15.40
C GLN A 21 4.89 7.84 14.05
N VAL A 22 5.66 6.96 13.39
CA VAL A 22 6.18 7.19 12.02
C VAL A 22 5.02 7.43 11.05
N ARG A 23 3.98 6.61 11.10
CA ARG A 23 2.76 6.82 10.29
C ARG A 23 2.15 8.19 10.51
N ALA A 24 2.02 8.62 11.78
CA ALA A 24 1.45 9.92 12.11
C ALA A 24 2.33 11.09 11.65
N VAL A 25 3.65 10.99 11.79
CA VAL A 25 4.60 12.01 11.34
C VAL A 25 4.61 12.16 9.82
N LEU A 26 4.50 11.05 9.11
CA LEU A 26 4.50 11.00 7.65
C LEU A 26 3.12 11.22 7.03
N ASP A 27 2.09 11.52 7.84
CA ASP A 27 0.69 11.71 7.42
C ASP A 27 0.16 10.54 6.56
N LEU A 28 0.53 9.31 6.93
CA LEU A 28 0.13 8.10 6.21
C LEU A 28 -1.30 7.70 6.58
N PRO A 29 -2.08 7.16 5.63
CA PRO A 29 -3.41 6.65 5.93
C PRO A 29 -3.31 5.42 6.85
N ALA A 30 -4.37 5.17 7.63
CA ALA A 30 -4.37 4.16 8.69
C ALA A 30 -4.09 2.72 8.19
N ASP A 31 -4.43 2.46 6.94
CA ASP A 31 -4.26 1.18 6.24
C ASP A 31 -2.93 1.06 5.46
N ALA A 32 -2.10 2.12 5.43
CA ALA A 32 -0.77 2.05 4.83
C ALA A 32 0.16 1.12 5.63
N ARG A 33 0.77 0.13 4.98
CA ARG A 33 1.73 -0.77 5.65
C ARG A 33 3.11 -0.13 5.62
N VAL A 34 3.81 -0.18 6.75
CA VAL A 34 5.15 0.40 6.92
C VAL A 34 6.08 -0.72 7.34
N GLU A 35 7.15 -0.91 6.58
CA GLU A 35 8.14 -1.96 6.80
C GLU A 35 9.53 -1.33 6.86
N LEU A 36 10.25 -1.56 7.95
CA LEU A 36 11.62 -1.08 8.08
C LEU A 36 12.51 -1.78 7.04
N GLN A 37 13.23 -0.99 6.24
CA GLN A 37 14.17 -1.50 5.25
C GLN A 37 15.61 -1.40 5.73
N ASN A 38 15.99 -0.24 6.26
CA ASN A 38 17.38 0.02 6.62
C ASN A 38 17.48 0.98 7.81
N ILE A 39 18.54 0.82 8.60
CA ILE A 39 18.96 1.75 9.65
C ILE A 39 20.47 1.91 9.52
N ALA A 40 20.94 3.15 9.46
CA ALA A 40 22.36 3.45 9.44
C ALA A 40 22.67 4.63 10.36
N ALA A 41 23.73 4.49 11.17
CA ALA A 41 24.29 5.63 11.87
C ALA A 41 25.01 6.56 10.88
N ASP A 42 24.86 7.87 11.05
CA ASP A 42 25.63 8.87 10.33
C ASP A 42 26.98 9.15 11.02
N ALA A 43 27.90 9.82 10.31
CA ALA A 43 29.22 10.14 10.84
C ALA A 43 29.22 11.12 12.03
N ARG A 44 28.08 11.75 12.33
CA ARG A 44 27.89 12.72 13.42
C ARG A 44 27.17 12.11 14.62
N GLY A 45 26.91 10.80 14.60
CA GLY A 45 26.21 10.07 15.66
C GLY A 45 24.68 10.14 15.58
N GLY A 46 24.14 10.71 14.50
CA GLY A 46 22.72 10.62 14.15
C GLY A 46 22.35 9.32 13.46
N TRP A 47 21.09 9.19 13.06
CA TRP A 47 20.54 7.97 12.45
C TRP A 47 19.76 8.30 11.19
N ASN A 48 19.95 7.52 10.13
CA ASN A 48 19.09 7.49 8.96
C ASN A 48 18.28 6.19 8.95
N VAL A 49 16.97 6.30 8.89
CA VAL A 49 16.02 5.19 8.90
C VAL A 49 15.21 5.21 7.62
N GLU A 50 15.23 4.10 6.89
CA GLU A 50 14.48 3.94 5.65
C GLU A 50 13.36 2.93 5.84
N TYR A 51 12.16 3.30 5.37
CA TYR A 51 10.97 2.48 5.37
C TYR A 51 10.49 2.24 3.94
N ALA A 52 10.02 1.02 3.67
CA ALA A 52 9.14 0.73 2.56
C ALA A 52 7.70 0.92 3.04
N ILE A 53 6.91 1.68 2.28
CA ILE A 53 5.51 1.96 2.58
C ILE A 53 4.67 1.41 1.45
N THR A 54 3.65 0.63 1.79
CA THR A 54 2.61 0.21 0.86
C THR A 54 1.37 1.07 1.10
N LEU A 55 1.07 1.96 0.15
CA LEU A 55 -0.08 2.85 0.15
C LEU A 55 -1.27 2.21 -0.57
N PRO A 56 -2.43 2.07 0.08
CA PRO A 56 -3.66 1.66 -0.57
C PRO A 56 -4.25 2.84 -1.35
N ILE A 57 -4.28 2.74 -2.68
CA ILE A 57 -4.88 3.73 -3.56
C ILE A 57 -6.19 3.20 -4.10
N GLN A 58 -7.28 3.89 -3.76
CA GLN A 58 -8.58 3.58 -4.31
C GLN A 58 -8.71 4.12 -5.75
N ILE A 59 -9.00 3.22 -6.69
CA ILE A 59 -9.32 3.56 -8.07
C ILE A 59 -10.78 4.01 -8.14
N ARG A 60 -11.01 5.23 -8.61
CA ARG A 60 -12.34 5.85 -8.70
C ARG A 60 -12.60 6.36 -10.11
N GLY A 61 -13.82 6.16 -10.60
CA GLY A 61 -14.28 6.63 -11.91
C GLY A 61 -15.33 5.69 -12.50
N GLY A 62 -16.31 6.24 -13.21
CA GLY A 62 -17.37 5.45 -13.85
C GLY A 62 -16.82 4.54 -14.95
N GLU A 63 -15.72 4.93 -15.59
CA GLU A 63 -15.02 4.17 -16.63
C GLU A 63 -14.42 2.85 -16.14
N PHE A 64 -14.32 2.63 -14.82
CA PHE A 64 -13.84 1.38 -14.23
C PHE A 64 -14.97 0.37 -14.00
N GLY A 65 -16.23 0.73 -14.23
CA GLY A 65 -17.38 -0.18 -14.14
C GLY A 65 -17.43 -0.94 -12.81
N ILE A 66 -17.45 -2.28 -12.88
CA ILE A 66 -17.46 -3.14 -11.69
C ILE A 66 -16.20 -3.01 -10.82
N ALA A 67 -15.07 -2.57 -11.40
CA ALA A 67 -13.82 -2.33 -10.68
C ALA A 67 -13.75 -0.95 -10.00
N ASN A 68 -14.78 -0.12 -10.12
CA ASN A 68 -14.83 1.15 -9.41
C ASN A 68 -14.81 0.91 -7.88
N GLY A 69 -13.89 1.62 -7.21
CA GLY A 69 -13.64 1.50 -5.77
C GLY A 69 -12.65 0.42 -5.38
N VAL A 70 -12.04 -0.30 -6.34
CA VAL A 70 -10.95 -1.25 -6.05
C VAL A 70 -9.73 -0.52 -5.49
N ILE A 71 -9.10 -1.10 -4.47
CA ILE A 71 -7.83 -0.67 -3.92
C ILE A 71 -6.68 -1.36 -4.65
N VAL A 72 -5.68 -0.56 -5.03
CA VAL A 72 -4.38 -0.99 -5.54
C VAL A 72 -3.32 -0.61 -4.52
N ASP A 73 -2.41 -1.53 -4.22
CA ASP A 73 -1.29 -1.29 -3.32
C ASP A 73 -0.12 -0.68 -4.12
N GLU A 74 0.24 0.57 -3.82
CA GLU A 74 1.40 1.25 -4.41
C GLU A 74 2.56 1.28 -3.41
N ARG A 75 3.78 1.04 -3.89
CA ARG A 75 4.97 1.07 -3.05
C ARG A 75 5.69 2.40 -3.17
N VAL A 76 5.98 3.02 -2.04
CA VAL A 76 6.82 4.21 -1.91
C VAL A 76 7.87 3.96 -0.82
N SER A 77 8.94 4.74 -0.81
CA SER A 77 9.92 4.74 0.27
C SER A 77 9.75 5.97 1.15
N ALA A 78 10.17 5.88 2.41
CA ALA A 78 10.38 7.03 3.27
C ALA A 78 11.76 6.99 3.91
N ALA A 79 12.35 8.16 4.09
CA ALA A 79 13.61 8.35 4.80
C ALA A 79 13.38 9.31 5.98
N LEU A 80 13.86 8.93 7.15
CA LEU A 80 13.82 9.73 8.37
C LEU A 80 15.24 9.91 8.89
N VAL A 81 15.60 11.16 9.20
CA VAL A 81 16.92 11.51 9.73
C VAL A 81 16.77 12.03 11.14
N PHE A 82 17.51 11.43 12.07
CA PHE A 82 17.55 11.78 13.49
C PHE A 82 18.92 12.35 13.85
N ASP A 83 18.96 13.33 14.75
CA ASP A 83 20.22 13.84 15.30
C ASP A 83 20.81 12.88 16.36
N ALA A 84 21.99 13.23 16.88
CA ALA A 84 22.67 12.46 17.93
C ALA A 84 21.92 12.38 19.27
N ARG A 85 20.85 13.16 19.46
CA ARG A 85 19.95 13.09 20.63
C ARG A 85 18.71 12.24 20.34
N GLY A 86 18.61 11.66 19.14
CA GLY A 86 17.48 10.88 18.69
C GLY A 86 16.28 11.72 18.26
N ALA A 87 16.42 13.04 18.10
CA ALA A 87 15.33 13.89 17.65
C ALA A 87 15.20 13.89 16.12
N LEU A 88 13.99 13.79 15.60
CA LEU A 88 13.74 13.84 14.16
C LEU A 88 14.09 15.23 13.59
N VAL A 89 15.01 15.25 12.62
CA VAL A 89 15.49 16.46 11.93
C VAL A 89 14.87 16.60 10.54
N SER A 90 14.66 15.47 9.85
CA SER A 90 14.10 15.46 8.50
C SER A 90 13.26 14.20 8.26
N SER A 91 12.21 14.35 7.46
CA SER A 91 11.37 13.25 7.00
C SER A 91 10.98 13.50 5.55
N GLN A 92 11.17 12.49 4.70
CA GLN A 92 10.81 12.56 3.29
C GLN A 92 10.11 11.26 2.87
N VAL A 93 9.03 11.39 2.10
CA VAL A 93 8.36 10.26 1.43
C VAL A 93 8.55 10.43 -0.07
N SER A 94 8.94 9.36 -0.76
CA SER A 94 9.02 9.39 -2.21
C SER A 94 7.61 9.54 -2.80
N PRO A 95 7.44 10.30 -3.89
CA PRO A 95 6.14 10.37 -4.56
C PRO A 95 5.73 8.99 -5.10
N VAL A 96 4.42 8.77 -5.21
CA VAL A 96 3.89 7.62 -5.96
C VAL A 96 4.34 7.72 -7.41
N ASP A 97 4.75 6.58 -8.01
CA ASP A 97 5.04 6.53 -9.44
C ASP A 97 3.75 6.67 -10.26
N GLU A 98 3.47 7.90 -10.68
CA GLU A 98 2.28 8.21 -11.47
C GLU A 98 2.21 7.46 -12.81
N ARG A 99 3.36 7.09 -13.40
CA ARG A 99 3.39 6.33 -14.65
C ARG A 99 2.95 4.90 -14.39
N HIS A 100 3.46 4.30 -13.31
CA HIS A 100 3.03 2.97 -12.89
C HIS A 100 1.53 2.95 -12.57
N LEU A 101 1.07 3.87 -11.70
CA LEU A 101 -0.34 3.95 -11.32
C LEU A 101 -1.26 4.16 -12.53
N ARG A 102 -0.84 4.95 -13.52
CA ARG A 102 -1.59 5.12 -14.78
C ARG A 102 -1.67 3.83 -15.58
N SER A 103 -0.55 3.11 -15.72
CA SER A 103 -0.52 1.80 -16.38
C SER A 103 -1.46 0.80 -15.70
N VAL A 104 -1.47 0.77 -14.37
CA VAL A 104 -2.39 -0.08 -13.59
C VAL A 104 -3.85 0.31 -13.83
N LYS A 105 -4.17 1.62 -13.80
CA LYS A 105 -5.52 2.12 -14.10
C LYS A 105 -5.97 1.72 -15.51
N ASP A 106 -5.11 1.90 -16.52
CA ASP A 106 -5.40 1.54 -17.91
C ASP A 106 -5.62 0.03 -18.05
N GLN A 107 -4.83 -0.79 -17.36
CA GLN A 107 -5.03 -2.24 -17.33
C GLN A 107 -6.38 -2.61 -16.70
N ILE A 108 -6.72 -2.05 -15.53
CA ILE A 108 -8.02 -2.30 -14.87
C ILE A 108 -9.17 -1.89 -15.78
N LYS A 109 -9.07 -0.72 -16.41
CA LYS A 109 -10.06 -0.22 -17.37
C LYS A 109 -10.24 -1.19 -18.55
N LYS A 110 -9.14 -1.71 -19.10
CA LYS A 110 -9.18 -2.70 -20.18
C LYS A 110 -9.86 -4.00 -19.73
N LEU A 111 -9.52 -4.50 -18.54
CA LEU A 111 -10.12 -5.72 -17.99
C LEU A 111 -11.63 -5.56 -17.74
N ALA A 112 -12.06 -4.39 -17.26
CA ALA A 112 -13.47 -4.07 -17.09
C ALA A 112 -14.20 -3.99 -18.45
N ALA A 113 -13.58 -3.35 -19.45
CA ALA A 113 -14.17 -3.19 -20.79
C ALA A 113 -14.28 -4.52 -21.56
N THR A 114 -13.43 -5.51 -21.28
CA THR A 114 -13.44 -6.83 -21.91
C THR A 114 -14.21 -7.90 -21.13
N ASP A 115 -14.94 -7.51 -20.09
CA ASP A 115 -15.69 -8.41 -19.19
C ASP A 115 -14.81 -9.53 -18.57
N GLN A 116 -13.54 -9.24 -18.31
CA GLN A 116 -12.57 -10.20 -17.76
C GLN A 116 -12.50 -10.19 -16.22
N ILE A 117 -13.30 -9.35 -15.58
CA ILE A 117 -13.40 -9.23 -14.12
C ILE A 117 -14.71 -9.86 -13.68
N PHE A 118 -14.62 -10.79 -12.76
CA PHE A 118 -15.75 -11.36 -12.05
C PHE A 118 -15.96 -10.62 -10.72
N SER A 119 -17.22 -10.37 -10.35
CA SER A 119 -17.57 -9.85 -9.03
C SER A 119 -18.59 -10.81 -8.43
N ALA A 120 -18.15 -11.62 -7.47
CA ALA A 120 -19.04 -12.53 -6.77
C ALA A 120 -20.05 -11.76 -5.89
N PRO A 121 -21.31 -12.19 -5.81
CA PRO A 121 -22.18 -11.84 -4.69
C PRO A 121 -21.52 -12.27 -3.37
N SER A 122 -21.71 -11.47 -2.31
CA SER A 122 -21.09 -11.74 -1.01
C SER A 122 -21.51 -13.12 -0.48
N GLY A 123 -20.54 -13.96 -0.12
CA GLY A 123 -20.77 -15.28 0.49
C GLY A 123 -20.88 -16.46 -0.50
N GLU A 124 -20.84 -16.24 -1.81
CA GLU A 124 -20.84 -17.35 -2.77
C GLU A 124 -19.44 -17.97 -2.95
N PRO A 125 -19.32 -19.31 -2.90
CA PRO A 125 -18.07 -19.99 -3.18
C PRO A 125 -17.70 -19.80 -4.65
N ILE A 126 -16.48 -19.33 -4.88
CA ILE A 126 -15.98 -19.05 -6.23
C ILE A 126 -15.38 -20.34 -6.81
N ASP A 127 -16.00 -20.86 -7.87
CA ASP A 127 -15.46 -21.98 -8.63
C ASP A 127 -14.53 -21.48 -9.75
N SER A 128 -13.23 -21.65 -9.55
CA SER A 128 -12.19 -21.33 -10.54
C SER A 128 -12.39 -22.04 -11.89
N THR A 129 -13.05 -23.21 -11.91
CA THR A 129 -13.35 -23.96 -13.13
C THR A 129 -14.44 -23.26 -13.95
N ALA A 130 -15.49 -22.80 -13.28
CA ALA A 130 -16.54 -21.99 -13.91
C ALA A 130 -15.98 -20.66 -14.45
N LEU A 131 -15.09 -20.00 -13.70
CA LEU A 131 -14.44 -18.76 -14.16
C LEU A 131 -13.55 -18.98 -15.39
N ARG A 132 -12.86 -20.13 -15.48
CA ARG A 132 -12.11 -20.53 -16.68
C ARG A 132 -13.01 -20.68 -17.89
N ALA A 133 -14.15 -21.36 -17.74
CA ALA A 133 -15.13 -21.51 -18.82
C ALA A 133 -15.67 -20.14 -19.28
N GLN A 134 -15.86 -19.20 -18.35
CA GLN A 134 -16.34 -17.84 -18.64
C GLN A 134 -15.24 -16.87 -19.10
N ARG A 135 -13.96 -17.31 -19.16
CA ARG A 135 -12.80 -16.48 -19.51
C ARG A 135 -12.66 -15.22 -18.62
N LYS A 136 -12.96 -15.35 -17.33
CA LYS A 136 -12.82 -14.28 -16.33
C LYS A 136 -11.63 -14.54 -15.40
N PRO A 137 -10.39 -14.21 -15.82
CA PRO A 137 -9.18 -14.52 -15.05
C PRO A 137 -9.00 -13.64 -13.80
N TRP A 138 -9.80 -12.59 -13.63
CA TRP A 138 -9.74 -11.69 -12.49
C TRP A 138 -11.02 -11.70 -11.69
N GLN A 139 -10.90 -11.49 -10.38
CA GLN A 139 -12.04 -11.40 -9.47
C GLN A 139 -11.86 -10.25 -8.49
N ILE A 140 -12.98 -9.64 -8.11
CA ILE A 140 -13.03 -8.66 -7.01
C ILE A 140 -13.36 -9.42 -5.73
N VAL A 141 -12.49 -9.28 -4.73
CA VAL A 141 -12.65 -9.87 -3.40
C VAL A 141 -12.63 -8.74 -2.38
N ALA A 142 -13.57 -8.74 -1.44
CA ALA A 142 -13.50 -7.86 -0.28
C ALA A 142 -12.46 -8.41 0.71
N ASP A 143 -11.57 -7.56 1.21
CA ASP A 143 -10.72 -7.93 2.36
C ASP A 143 -11.50 -7.86 3.68
N GLU A 144 -10.81 -8.18 4.78
CA GLU A 144 -11.40 -8.20 6.13
C GLU A 144 -11.96 -6.83 6.56
N GLN A 145 -11.52 -5.75 5.92
CA GLN A 145 -11.98 -4.38 6.17
C GLN A 145 -13.12 -3.97 5.22
N GLY A 146 -13.56 -4.88 4.34
CA GLY A 146 -14.59 -4.63 3.34
C GLY A 146 -14.08 -3.89 2.10
N HIS A 147 -12.77 -3.70 1.95
CA HIS A 147 -12.22 -3.04 0.77
C HIS A 147 -12.16 -3.98 -0.42
N LYS A 148 -12.60 -3.49 -1.58
CA LYS A 148 -12.54 -4.24 -2.84
C LYS A 148 -11.10 -4.35 -3.31
N ARG A 149 -10.62 -5.55 -3.56
CA ARG A 149 -9.29 -5.81 -4.14
C ARG A 149 -9.42 -6.69 -5.37
N LEU A 150 -8.68 -6.35 -6.42
CA LEU A 150 -8.61 -7.17 -7.62
C LEU A 150 -7.58 -8.29 -7.40
N LYS A 151 -8.02 -9.54 -7.51
CA LYS A 151 -7.17 -10.72 -7.39
C LYS A 151 -7.26 -11.56 -8.66
N ARG A 152 -6.19 -12.25 -8.99
CA ARG A 152 -6.19 -13.19 -10.10
C ARG A 152 -6.87 -14.49 -9.65
N ALA A 153 -7.90 -14.92 -10.38
CA ALA A 153 -8.65 -16.15 -10.08
C ALA A 153 -7.90 -17.39 -10.56
N TYR A 154 -7.23 -17.32 -11.71
CA TYR A 154 -6.39 -18.39 -12.23
C TYR A 154 -5.31 -17.87 -13.19
N ILE A 155 -4.27 -18.68 -13.39
CA ILE A 155 -3.30 -18.51 -14.47
C ILE A 155 -3.89 -19.24 -15.69
N ALA A 156 -4.06 -18.50 -16.79
CA ALA A 156 -4.53 -18.99 -18.08
C ALA A 156 -3.33 -19.43 -18.92
#